data_AF-A0A7I8EFQ1-F1
#
_entry.id   AF-A0A7I8EFQ1-F1
#
_cell.length_a   1.000
_cell.length_b   1.000
_cell.length_c   1.000
_cell.angle_alpha   90.00
_cell.angle_beta   90.00
_cell.angle_gamma   90.00
#
_symmetry.space_group_name_H-M   'P 1'
#
loop_
_entity.id
_entity.type
_entity.pdbx_description
1 polymer ?
#
loop_
_entity_poly.entity_id
_entity_poly.type
_entity_poly.pdbx_seq_one_letter_code
_entity_poly.pdbx_strand_id
1 'polypeptide(L)'
;MSTDAVILAGGQSLRMGGQDKGLMPLGERALIGWVIDALAKQSAPVADMLISANRNQDVYERLGLKVVRDIFDGFPGPMAGIHAAMTTSPADYLLVVPCDVPALPADLLAKMQSALQTQNAVAAFACSASGEMQPTICLLHRSVRATITERLAQRQGKLRDWLASLGAVAVDFPGSAFANLNTPSELAEHAGGATPDMSETANPALTHFNAAGQAHMVDVGAKAETHRVARTEGRIRMLPATLALVAQGGHKKGDVLGIARIAAIMAAKKASELIPLCHPLPLTRVDVDFSIEHDGVRCEVIAETVGKTGVEMEALTAVNVALLTIYDMCKAVDRGMVIDGVRLLEKRGGKSGDWHAGTS
;
A
#
# COMPACT_ATOMS: atom_id res chain seq x y z
N MET A 1 12.41 6.68 32.62
CA MET A 1 11.03 7.09 32.35
C MET A 1 10.52 6.18 31.26
N SER A 2 9.41 5.50 31.51
CA SER A 2 8.83 4.56 30.55
C SER A 2 8.03 5.31 29.49
N THR A 3 8.09 4.84 28.24
CA THR A 3 7.30 5.38 27.14
C THR A 3 6.60 4.25 26.42
N ASP A 4 5.28 4.33 26.32
CA ASP A 4 4.51 3.49 25.40
C ASP A 4 4.21 4.29 24.13
N ALA A 5 3.90 3.59 23.04
CA ALA A 5 3.43 4.21 21.81
C ALA A 5 1.98 3.85 21.51
N VAL A 6 1.23 4.78 20.93
CA VAL A 6 -0.08 4.53 20.35
C VAL A 6 -0.08 4.87 18.86
N ILE A 7 -0.58 3.93 18.05
CA ILE A 7 -0.82 4.13 16.63
C ILE A 7 -2.30 4.45 16.43
N LEU A 8 -2.60 5.63 15.87
CA LEU A 8 -3.96 6.07 15.60
C LEU A 8 -4.44 5.50 14.26
N ALA A 9 -5.37 4.53 14.31
CA ALA A 9 -5.93 3.82 13.15
C ALA A 9 -7.44 4.04 12.96
N GLY A 10 -8.09 4.89 13.76
CA GLY A 10 -9.55 5.02 13.84
C GLY A 10 -10.23 6.07 12.95
N GLY A 11 -9.52 6.72 12.02
CA GLY A 11 -10.10 7.80 11.18
C GLY A 11 -11.27 7.31 10.32
N GLN A 12 -12.37 8.08 10.25
CA GLN A 12 -13.56 7.72 9.46
C GLN A 12 -13.32 7.69 7.94
N SER A 13 -12.19 8.22 7.45
CA SER A 13 -11.81 8.24 6.03
C SER A 13 -12.95 8.61 5.07
N LEU A 14 -13.79 9.57 5.46
CA LEU A 14 -14.97 10.02 4.69
C LEU A 14 -14.59 10.50 3.28
N ARG A 15 -13.35 10.97 3.10
CA ARG A 15 -12.80 11.44 1.82
C ARG A 15 -12.23 10.31 0.93
N MET A 16 -12.10 9.09 1.44
CA MET A 16 -11.53 7.92 0.75
C MET A 16 -12.53 6.75 0.70
N GLY A 17 -13.81 7.04 0.53
CA GLY A 17 -14.86 6.00 0.38
C GLY A 17 -15.06 5.11 1.60
N GLY A 18 -14.62 5.53 2.78
CA GLY A 18 -14.78 4.77 4.03
C GLY A 18 -13.77 3.66 4.28
N GLN A 19 -12.75 3.50 3.41
CA GLN A 19 -11.70 2.49 3.58
C GLN A 19 -10.80 2.76 4.80
N ASP A 20 -10.31 1.68 5.40
CA ASP A 20 -9.41 1.74 6.56
C ASP A 20 -7.96 1.97 6.10
N LYS A 21 -7.45 3.17 6.35
CA LYS A 21 -6.09 3.57 5.92
C LYS A 21 -5.01 2.69 6.53
N GLY A 22 -5.12 2.32 7.80
CA GLY A 22 -4.06 1.56 8.46
C GLY A 22 -3.87 0.17 7.86
N LEU A 23 -4.93 -0.39 7.24
CA LEU A 23 -4.93 -1.69 6.59
C LEU A 23 -4.62 -1.63 5.08
N MET A 24 -4.44 -0.43 4.51
CA MET A 24 -4.07 -0.31 3.10
C MET A 24 -2.66 -0.90 2.87
N PRO A 25 -2.46 -1.68 1.81
CA PRO A 25 -1.17 -2.27 1.51
C PRO A 25 -0.16 -1.19 1.08
N LEU A 26 1.05 -1.28 1.63
CA LEU A 26 2.24 -0.60 1.14
C LEU A 26 3.31 -1.69 0.95
N GLY A 27 3.58 -2.06 -0.31
CA GLY A 27 4.35 -3.26 -0.61
C GLY A 27 3.63 -4.53 -0.16
N GLU A 28 4.31 -5.41 0.58
CA GLU A 28 3.78 -6.73 1.00
C GLU A 28 3.01 -6.71 2.33
N ARG A 29 2.91 -5.56 2.99
CA ARG A 29 2.29 -5.44 4.31
C ARG A 29 1.37 -4.22 4.40
N ALA A 30 0.47 -4.22 5.38
CA ALA A 30 -0.36 -3.07 5.68
C ALA A 30 0.48 -1.87 6.16
N LEU A 31 0.02 -0.65 5.88
CA LEU A 31 0.64 0.61 6.31
C LEU A 31 1.01 0.60 7.80
N ILE A 32 0.08 0.16 8.65
CA ILE A 32 0.31 0.08 10.09
C ILE A 32 1.50 -0.81 10.46
N GLY A 33 1.77 -1.86 9.67
CA GLY A 33 2.89 -2.77 9.90
C GLY A 33 4.25 -2.09 9.73
N TRP A 34 4.35 -1.09 8.84
CA TRP A 34 5.57 -0.29 8.71
C TRP A 34 5.77 0.65 9.90
N VAL A 35 4.68 1.23 10.41
CA VAL A 35 4.72 2.09 11.60
C VAL A 35 5.15 1.28 12.83
N ILE A 36 4.62 0.06 13.00
CA ILE A 36 5.03 -0.86 14.07
C ILE A 36 6.53 -1.13 14.01
N ASP A 37 7.05 -1.49 12.83
CA ASP A 37 8.49 -1.72 12.63
C ASP A 37 9.34 -0.47 12.93
N ALA A 38 8.89 0.70 12.51
CA ALA A 38 9.59 1.96 12.73
C ALA A 38 9.62 2.37 14.21
N LEU A 39 8.54 2.07 14.95
CA LEU A 39 8.49 2.24 16.41
C LEU A 39 9.40 1.24 17.12
N ALA A 40 9.47 -0.01 16.66
CA ALA A 40 10.33 -1.04 17.24
C ALA A 40 11.83 -0.74 17.05
N LYS A 41 12.18 0.02 16.01
CA LYS A 41 13.56 0.40 15.65
C LYS A 41 13.99 1.77 16.20
N GLN A 42 13.20 2.39 17.09
CA GLN A 42 13.57 3.66 17.71
C GLN A 42 14.87 3.53 18.52
N SER A 43 15.69 4.57 18.49
CA SER A 43 16.96 4.61 19.23
C SER A 43 16.76 4.70 20.74
N ALA A 44 15.63 5.26 21.19
CA ALA A 44 15.14 5.16 22.55
C ALA A 44 14.06 4.05 22.63
N PRO A 45 14.05 3.22 23.69
CA PRO A 45 13.15 2.09 23.78
C PRO A 45 11.69 2.52 23.95
N VAL A 46 10.81 1.91 23.16
CA VAL A 46 9.36 1.90 23.38
C VAL A 46 9.01 0.66 24.19
N ALA A 47 8.40 0.84 25.37
CA ALA A 47 8.13 -0.25 26.32
C ALA A 47 6.97 -1.15 25.86
N ASP A 48 5.88 -0.55 25.39
CA ASP A 48 4.74 -1.25 24.81
C ASP A 48 4.08 -0.44 23.68
N MET A 49 3.28 -1.10 22.85
CA MET A 49 2.59 -0.50 21.71
C MET A 49 1.09 -0.81 21.72
N LEU A 50 0.27 0.22 21.54
CA LEU A 50 -1.17 0.12 21.43
C LEU A 50 -1.65 0.58 20.06
N ILE A 51 -2.77 0.02 19.59
CA ILE A 51 -3.47 0.49 18.38
C ILE A 51 -4.81 1.08 18.81
N SER A 52 -5.05 2.35 18.47
CA SER A 52 -6.35 2.99 18.68
C SER A 52 -7.22 2.82 17.44
N ALA A 53 -8.23 1.95 17.52
CA ALA A 53 -9.12 1.63 16.39
C ALA A 53 -10.57 1.39 16.83
N ASN A 54 -11.51 2.02 16.12
CA ASN A 54 -12.95 1.85 16.32
C ASN A 54 -13.60 0.94 15.25
N ARG A 55 -12.83 0.45 14.28
CA ARG A 55 -13.26 -0.45 13.20
C ARG A 55 -12.21 -1.54 13.01
N ASN A 56 -12.60 -2.66 12.40
CA ASN A 56 -11.70 -3.77 12.03
C ASN A 56 -10.82 -4.29 13.19
N GLN A 57 -11.34 -4.28 14.43
CA GLN A 57 -10.57 -4.60 15.63
C GLN A 57 -9.96 -5.99 15.55
N ASP A 58 -10.74 -7.00 15.14
CA ASP A 58 -10.26 -8.37 14.98
C ASP A 58 -9.07 -8.46 14.00
N VAL A 59 -8.99 -7.58 13.00
CA VAL A 59 -7.86 -7.52 12.07
C VAL A 59 -6.62 -6.94 12.74
N TYR A 60 -6.78 -5.87 13.52
CA TYR A 60 -5.70 -5.25 14.27
C TYR A 60 -5.19 -6.10 15.42
N GLU A 61 -6.08 -6.82 16.12
CA GLU A 61 -5.73 -7.73 17.21
C GLU A 61 -4.85 -8.88 16.71
N ARG A 62 -5.03 -9.32 15.45
CA ARG A 62 -4.15 -10.32 14.81
C ARG A 62 -2.71 -9.83 14.58
N LEU A 63 -2.44 -8.53 14.71
CA LEU A 63 -1.06 -8.00 14.68
C LEU A 63 -0.32 -8.22 16.02
N GLY A 64 -0.99 -8.79 17.03
CA GLY A 64 -0.37 -9.12 18.32
C GLY A 64 -0.19 -7.92 19.25
N LEU A 65 -0.78 -6.76 18.91
CA LEU A 65 -0.77 -5.55 19.74
C LEU A 65 -2.14 -5.32 20.40
N LYS A 66 -2.13 -4.64 21.54
CA LYS A 66 -3.35 -4.30 22.27
C LYS A 66 -4.15 -3.25 21.49
N VAL A 67 -5.38 -3.58 21.12
CA VAL A 67 -6.31 -2.65 20.47
C VAL A 67 -7.15 -1.93 21.52
N VAL A 68 -7.18 -0.60 21.50
CA VAL A 68 -8.00 0.25 22.36
C VAL A 68 -9.09 0.94 21.56
N ARG A 69 -10.27 1.04 22.16
CA ARG A 69 -11.45 1.72 21.60
C ARG A 69 -11.65 3.06 22.27
N ASP A 70 -12.25 3.99 21.55
CA ASP A 70 -12.58 5.30 22.10
C ASP A 70 -13.55 5.15 23.27
N ILE A 71 -13.23 5.81 24.39
CA ILE A 71 -14.10 5.87 25.57
C ILE A 71 -15.22 6.90 25.34
N PHE A 72 -14.91 7.98 24.61
CA PHE A 72 -15.86 9.02 24.24
C PHE A 72 -16.38 8.75 22.83
N ASP A 73 -17.54 8.10 22.74
CA ASP A 73 -18.16 7.72 21.46
C ASP A 73 -18.65 8.94 20.65
N GLY A 74 -18.60 8.84 19.32
CA GLY A 74 -19.07 9.87 18.39
C GLY A 74 -18.24 11.16 18.34
N PHE A 75 -17.05 11.17 18.93
CA PHE A 75 -16.20 12.36 18.98
C PHE A 75 -15.30 12.49 17.74
N PRO A 76 -15.35 13.60 16.98
CA PRO A 76 -14.54 13.73 15.77
C PRO A 76 -13.07 14.03 16.11
N GLY A 77 -12.16 13.30 15.45
CA GLY A 77 -10.72 13.57 15.50
C GLY A 77 -9.93 12.68 16.48
N PRO A 78 -8.62 12.88 16.57
CA PRO A 78 -7.69 11.94 17.21
C PRO A 78 -7.74 11.95 18.75
N MET A 79 -8.37 12.95 19.39
CA MET A 79 -8.30 13.14 20.84
C MET A 79 -8.93 12.01 21.64
N ALA A 80 -10.03 11.42 21.17
CA ALA A 80 -10.69 10.32 21.88
C ALA A 80 -9.80 9.06 21.94
N GLY A 81 -9.11 8.76 20.85
CA GLY A 81 -8.14 7.65 20.77
C GLY A 81 -6.90 7.88 21.63
N ILE A 82 -6.36 9.11 21.63
CA ILE A 82 -5.26 9.49 22.53
C ILE A 82 -5.67 9.32 23.99
N HIS A 83 -6.87 9.78 24.37
CA HIS A 83 -7.38 9.62 25.73
C HIS A 83 -7.55 8.14 26.12
N ALA A 84 -8.11 7.31 25.23
CA ALA A 84 -8.26 5.87 25.49
C ALA A 84 -6.90 5.19 25.71
N ALA A 85 -5.91 5.52 24.89
CA ALA A 85 -4.55 5.02 25.04
C ALA A 85 -3.88 5.52 26.33
N MET A 86 -3.99 6.81 26.67
CA MET A 86 -3.45 7.37 27.93
C MET A 86 -4.12 6.78 29.17
N THR A 87 -5.39 6.36 29.07
CA THR A 87 -6.11 5.69 30.15
C THR A 87 -5.64 4.24 30.33
N THR A 88 -5.26 3.59 29.24
CA THR A 88 -4.88 2.17 29.20
C THR A 88 -3.40 1.94 29.53
N SER A 89 -2.51 2.76 28.98
CA SER A 89 -1.07 2.67 29.19
C SER A 89 -0.71 3.02 30.64
N PRO A 90 0.23 2.31 31.29
CA PRO A 90 0.80 2.68 32.59
C PRO A 90 2.07 3.54 32.48
N ALA A 91 2.59 3.80 31.27
CA ALA A 91 3.85 4.51 31.07
C ALA A 91 3.81 6.01 31.45
N ASP A 92 4.98 6.56 31.78
CA ASP A 92 5.13 7.99 32.12
C ASP A 92 4.84 8.88 30.92
N TYR A 93 5.19 8.41 29.73
CA TYR A 93 4.96 9.09 28.47
C TYR A 93 4.19 8.21 27.48
N LEU A 94 3.43 8.87 26.62
CA LEU A 94 2.76 8.27 25.47
C LEU A 94 3.25 8.96 24.20
N LEU A 95 3.92 8.20 23.33
CA LEU A 95 4.22 8.63 21.97
C LEU A 95 3.02 8.35 21.07
N VAL A 96 2.43 9.37 20.50
CA VAL A 96 1.29 9.28 19.57
C VAL A 96 1.83 9.38 18.15
N VAL A 97 1.44 8.45 17.28
CA VAL A 97 1.74 8.49 15.84
C VAL A 97 0.52 8.08 15.02
N PRO A 98 0.33 8.59 13.80
CA PRO A 98 -0.73 8.13 12.90
C PRO A 98 -0.33 6.82 12.17
N CYS A 99 -1.30 6.06 11.68
CA CYS A 99 -1.06 4.81 10.97
C CYS A 99 -0.56 4.97 9.53
N ASP A 100 -0.56 6.18 8.96
CA ASP A 100 -0.26 6.49 7.56
C ASP A 100 1.08 7.22 7.35
N VAL A 101 1.98 7.16 8.34
CA VAL A 101 3.35 7.70 8.27
C VAL A 101 4.35 6.54 8.49
N PRO A 102 4.64 5.73 7.45
CA PRO A 102 5.41 4.50 7.59
C PRO A 102 6.92 4.72 7.84
N ALA A 103 7.46 5.90 7.49
CA ALA A 103 8.87 6.22 7.69
C ALA A 103 9.04 7.24 8.83
N LEU A 104 8.86 6.78 10.07
CA LEU A 104 9.20 7.56 11.25
C LEU A 104 10.74 7.65 11.39
N PRO A 105 11.31 8.82 11.72
CA PRO A 105 12.73 8.94 12.03
C PRO A 105 13.12 7.99 13.16
N ALA A 106 14.26 7.30 13.01
CA ALA A 106 14.75 6.35 14.01
C ALA A 106 15.08 7.01 15.37
N ASP A 107 15.32 8.33 15.37
CA ASP A 107 15.61 9.12 16.56
C ASP A 107 14.42 9.97 17.05
N LEU A 108 13.21 9.72 16.54
CA LEU A 108 12.00 10.46 16.88
C LEU A 108 11.78 10.53 18.38
N LEU A 109 11.70 9.37 19.05
CA LEU A 109 11.43 9.33 20.48
C LEU A 109 12.54 10.01 21.30
N ALA A 110 13.80 9.70 20.99
CA ALA A 110 14.96 10.24 21.70
C ALA A 110 15.02 11.77 21.62
N LYS A 111 14.79 12.35 20.43
CA LYS A 111 14.75 13.80 20.23
C LYS A 111 13.60 14.46 20.98
N MET A 112 12.40 13.87 20.93
CA MET A 112 11.24 14.42 21.65
C MET A 112 11.44 14.38 23.17
N GLN A 113 11.98 13.29 23.71
CA GLN A 113 12.32 13.20 25.14
C GLN A 113 13.35 14.24 25.55
N SER A 114 14.41 14.43 24.75
CA SER A 114 15.44 15.44 25.00
C SER A 114 14.85 16.86 24.99
N ALA A 115 13.94 17.17 24.06
CA ALA A 115 13.27 18.46 24.00
C ALA A 115 12.38 18.72 25.23
N LEU A 116 11.61 17.72 25.69
CA LEU A 116 10.81 17.83 26.91
C LEU A 116 11.67 18.09 28.14
N GLN A 117 12.78 17.35 28.28
CA GLN A 117 13.69 17.51 29.41
C GLN A 117 14.37 18.88 29.41
N THR A 118 14.89 19.31 28.26
CA THR A 118 15.62 20.58 28.13
C THR A 118 14.73 21.78 28.40
N GLN A 119 13.47 21.73 27.98
CA GLN A 119 12.52 22.84 28.13
C GLN A 119 11.60 22.67 29.34
N ASN A 120 11.79 21.62 30.14
CA ASN A 120 10.94 21.25 31.27
C ASN A 120 9.43 21.25 30.91
N ALA A 121 9.11 20.67 29.77
CA ALA A 121 7.77 20.66 29.20
C ALA A 121 7.06 19.31 29.40
N VAL A 122 5.74 19.31 29.33
CA VAL A 122 4.89 18.11 29.51
C VAL A 122 4.35 17.55 28.19
N ALA A 123 4.55 18.25 27.08
CA ALA A 123 4.11 17.84 25.76
C ALA A 123 5.04 18.38 24.68
N ALA A 124 5.26 17.60 23.63
CA ALA A 124 6.03 17.97 22.46
C ALA A 124 5.34 17.46 21.19
N PHE A 125 5.52 18.14 20.06
CA PHE A 125 5.01 17.70 18.77
C PHE A 125 6.10 17.86 17.69
N ALA A 126 6.02 17.04 16.65
CA ALA A 126 6.96 17.11 15.55
C ALA A 126 6.60 18.24 14.56
N CYS A 127 7.63 18.88 14.03
CA CYS A 127 7.56 19.77 12.88
C CYS A 127 8.32 19.15 11.69
N SER A 128 7.74 19.27 10.49
CA SER A 128 8.44 18.91 9.25
C SER A 128 9.57 19.89 8.94
N ALA A 129 10.41 19.57 7.96
CA ALA A 129 11.47 20.47 7.48
C ALA A 129 10.96 21.82 6.93
N SER A 130 9.69 21.90 6.50
CA SER A 130 9.05 23.15 6.06
C SER A 130 8.46 23.97 7.22
N GLY A 131 8.62 23.50 8.47
CA GLY A 131 8.03 24.12 9.66
C GLY A 131 6.54 23.79 9.85
N GLU A 132 6.01 22.81 9.10
CA GLU A 132 4.62 22.40 9.25
C GLU A 132 4.45 21.54 10.52
N MET A 133 3.49 21.93 11.36
CA MET A 133 3.12 21.18 12.57
C MET A 133 2.48 19.84 12.22
N GLN A 134 3.00 18.75 12.78
CA GLN A 134 2.42 17.40 12.73
C GLN A 134 1.80 17.03 14.08
N PRO A 135 0.57 17.49 14.39
CA PRO A 135 0.00 17.37 15.74
C PRO A 135 -0.27 15.93 16.19
N THR A 136 -0.49 15.01 15.24
CA THR A 136 -0.68 13.58 15.52
C THR A 136 0.62 12.81 15.71
N ILE A 137 1.77 13.49 15.61
CA ILE A 137 3.08 12.98 15.99
C ILE A 137 3.52 13.80 17.23
N CYS A 138 3.11 13.34 18.40
CA CYS A 138 3.33 14.05 19.66
C CYS A 138 3.77 13.12 20.79
N LEU A 139 4.55 13.65 21.73
CA LEU A 139 4.95 12.95 22.96
C LEU A 139 4.29 13.65 24.14
N LEU A 140 3.55 12.90 24.94
CA LEU A 140 2.69 13.44 26.00
C LEU A 140 3.09 12.82 27.34
N HIS A 141 3.36 13.64 28.34
CA HIS A 141 3.52 13.16 29.72
C HIS A 141 2.17 12.80 30.33
N ARG A 142 2.12 11.74 31.14
CA ARG A 142 0.90 11.25 31.82
C ARG A 142 0.12 12.33 32.57
N SER A 143 0.79 13.36 33.09
CA SER A 143 0.13 14.46 33.79
C SER A 143 -0.92 15.20 32.94
N VAL A 144 -0.80 15.17 31.60
CA VAL A 144 -1.77 15.85 30.72
C VAL A 144 -3.08 15.08 30.56
N ARG A 145 -3.21 13.87 31.14
CA ARG A 145 -4.44 13.05 31.03
C ARG A 145 -5.68 13.78 31.54
N ALA A 146 -5.55 14.52 32.64
CA ALA A 146 -6.68 15.27 33.21
C ALA A 146 -7.18 16.35 32.23
N THR A 147 -6.28 17.04 31.53
CA THR A 147 -6.64 18.14 30.63
C THR A 147 -7.29 17.63 29.34
N ILE A 148 -6.84 16.50 28.77
CA ILE A 148 -7.54 15.89 27.63
C ILE A 148 -8.92 15.37 28.02
N THR A 149 -9.07 14.83 29.23
CA THR A 149 -10.37 14.37 29.76
C THR A 149 -11.34 15.55 29.85
N GLU A 150 -10.91 16.68 30.41
CA GLU A 150 -11.71 17.89 30.53
C GLU A 150 -12.09 18.47 29.15
N ARG A 151 -11.15 18.55 28.22
CA ARG A 151 -11.40 19.00 26.84
C ARG A 151 -12.47 18.15 26.15
N LEU A 152 -12.37 16.83 26.25
CA LEU A 152 -13.35 15.90 25.67
C LEU A 152 -14.73 16.06 26.33
N ALA A 153 -14.79 16.21 27.65
CA ALA A 153 -16.05 16.47 28.38
C ALA A 153 -16.71 17.80 27.94
N GLN A 154 -15.91 18.83 27.66
CA GLN A 154 -16.37 20.12 27.13
C GLN A 154 -16.61 20.13 25.62
N ARG A 155 -16.50 18.97 24.96
CA ARG A 155 -16.60 18.77 23.51
C ARG A 155 -15.61 19.59 22.67
N GLN A 156 -14.43 19.86 23.19
CA GLN A 156 -13.36 20.57 22.48
C GLN A 156 -12.36 19.59 21.88
N GLY A 157 -12.45 19.35 20.57
CA GLY A 157 -11.75 18.24 19.89
C GLY A 157 -10.54 18.59 19.04
N LYS A 158 -10.09 19.84 19.07
CA LYS A 158 -8.99 20.29 18.24
C LYS A 158 -7.65 19.99 18.92
N LEU A 159 -6.98 18.93 18.49
CA LEU A 159 -5.68 18.49 19.01
C LEU A 159 -4.63 19.62 19.00
N ARG A 160 -4.57 20.42 17.91
CA ARG A 160 -3.65 21.56 17.81
C ARG A 160 -3.87 22.59 18.91
N ASP A 161 -5.13 22.97 19.16
CA ASP A 161 -5.50 23.95 20.18
C ASP A 161 -5.23 23.42 21.59
N TRP A 162 -5.40 22.11 21.80
CA TRP A 162 -5.06 21.46 23.06
C TRP A 162 -3.54 21.45 23.30
N LEU A 163 -2.74 21.02 22.32
CA LEU A 163 -1.28 21.06 22.40
C LEU A 163 -0.77 22.48 22.66
N ALA A 164 -1.34 23.49 21.99
CA ALA A 164 -1.01 24.89 22.23
C ALA A 164 -1.32 25.31 23.67
N SER A 165 -2.46 24.89 24.24
CA SER A 165 -2.81 25.20 25.63
C SER A 165 -1.92 24.52 26.68
N LEU A 166 -1.20 23.46 26.30
CA LEU A 166 -0.20 22.81 27.15
C LEU A 166 1.17 23.51 27.10
N GLY A 167 1.35 24.49 26.20
CA GLY A 167 2.67 25.02 25.89
C GLY A 167 3.57 23.95 25.27
N ALA A 168 3.01 23.09 24.42
CA ALA A 168 3.75 21.98 23.84
C ALA A 168 4.93 22.47 23.00
N VAL A 169 6.06 21.78 23.14
CA VAL A 169 7.32 22.14 22.48
C VAL A 169 7.34 21.63 21.05
N ALA A 170 7.68 22.49 20.10
CA ALA A 170 7.95 22.09 18.73
C ALA A 170 9.33 21.41 18.64
N VAL A 171 9.40 20.27 17.96
CA VAL A 171 10.64 19.52 17.73
C VAL A 171 10.83 19.37 16.23
N ASP A 172 11.90 19.96 15.72
CA ASP A 172 12.18 19.98 14.29
C ASP A 172 12.86 18.69 13.83
N PHE A 173 12.37 18.14 12.72
CA PHE A 173 13.00 17.02 12.03
C PHE A 173 13.38 17.45 10.61
N PRO A 174 14.65 17.85 10.37
CA PRO A 174 15.12 18.22 9.05
C PRO A 174 15.16 16.97 8.13
N GLY A 175 14.58 17.07 6.94
CA GLY A 175 14.44 15.99 5.97
C GLY A 175 12.99 15.79 5.50
N SER A 176 12.76 14.80 4.62
CA SER A 176 11.41 14.40 4.22
C SER A 176 10.64 13.71 5.36
N ALA A 177 11.17 13.60 6.57
CA ALA A 177 10.50 12.99 7.73
C ALA A 177 9.03 13.45 7.82
N PHE A 178 8.11 12.48 7.87
CA PHE A 178 6.65 12.66 8.02
C PHE A 178 5.79 13.04 6.80
N ALA A 179 6.14 12.74 5.54
CA ALA A 179 5.10 12.82 4.50
C ALA A 179 3.97 11.88 4.87
N ASN A 180 2.84 12.52 5.13
CA ASN A 180 1.57 11.86 5.27
C ASN A 180 1.21 11.30 3.91
N LEU A 181 0.88 10.02 3.90
CA LEU A 181 0.37 9.35 2.73
C LEU A 181 -1.13 9.64 2.61
N ASN A 182 -1.47 10.85 2.17
CA ASN A 182 -2.85 11.29 2.05
C ASN A 182 -3.47 10.97 0.69
N THR A 183 -2.68 10.49 -0.26
CA THR A 183 -3.12 9.98 -1.55
C THR A 183 -2.40 8.67 -1.92
N PRO A 184 -3.03 7.75 -2.69
CA PRO A 184 -2.38 6.55 -3.22
C PRO A 184 -1.06 6.83 -3.99
N SER A 185 -0.89 8.04 -4.50
CA SER A 185 0.31 8.54 -5.19
C SER A 185 1.45 8.93 -4.25
N GLU A 186 1.17 9.50 -3.08
CA GLU A 186 2.19 9.91 -2.10
C GLU A 186 2.83 8.68 -1.40
N LEU A 187 2.14 7.53 -1.34
CA LEU A 187 2.62 6.26 -0.78
C LEU A 187 3.95 5.78 -1.41
N ALA A 188 4.28 6.27 -2.60
CA ALA A 188 5.48 5.93 -3.35
C ALA A 188 6.72 6.79 -2.99
N GLU A 189 6.57 7.95 -2.34
CA GLU A 189 7.64 8.96 -2.22
C GLU A 189 8.52 8.82 -0.96
N HIS A 190 8.10 8.03 0.05
CA HIS A 190 8.66 8.10 1.41
C HIS A 190 9.73 7.08 1.80
N ALA A 191 10.15 6.20 0.90
CA ALA A 191 10.99 5.04 1.22
C ALA A 191 12.52 5.25 1.07
N GLY A 192 13.02 6.45 0.70
CA GLY A 192 14.42 6.64 0.32
C GLY A 192 15.17 7.72 1.11
N GLY A 193 16.08 7.32 2.02
CA GLY A 193 16.98 8.28 2.67
C GLY A 193 17.99 7.71 3.66
N ALA A 194 19.01 6.99 3.19
CA ALA A 194 20.37 6.96 3.75
C ALA A 194 21.28 6.12 2.83
N THR A 195 22.40 6.71 2.37
CA THR A 195 23.45 6.02 1.62
C THR A 195 24.19 5.03 2.53
N PRO A 196 24.57 3.85 2.00
CA PRO A 196 25.93 3.43 2.27
C PRO A 196 26.68 2.94 1.03
N ASP A 197 27.98 3.03 1.25
CA ASP A 197 29.13 2.59 0.49
C ASP A 197 29.00 1.22 -0.19
N MET A 198 29.76 1.12 -1.27
CA MET A 198 29.94 -0.02 -2.15
C MET A 198 30.36 -1.30 -1.39
N SER A 199 29.49 -2.31 -1.36
CA SER A 199 29.92 -3.72 -1.52
C SER A 199 28.72 -4.64 -1.75
N GLU A 200 28.87 -5.51 -2.74
CA GLU A 200 27.89 -6.49 -3.19
C GLU A 200 27.39 -7.42 -2.05
N THR A 201 26.08 -7.58 -1.93
CA THR A 201 25.41 -8.89 -1.90
C THR A 201 23.90 -8.70 -2.16
N ALA A 202 23.33 -9.59 -2.96
CA ALA A 202 22.07 -9.42 -3.68
C ALA A 202 20.80 -9.47 -2.80
N ASN A 203 19.93 -8.46 -2.93
CA ASN A 203 18.52 -8.46 -2.53
C ASN A 203 17.71 -7.72 -3.64
N PRO A 204 16.48 -8.15 -4.01
CA PRO A 204 15.83 -7.68 -5.24
C PRO A 204 15.20 -6.30 -5.05
N ALA A 205 15.98 -5.25 -5.30
CA ALA A 205 15.50 -3.87 -5.35
C ALA A 205 14.55 -3.64 -6.54
N LEU A 206 13.53 -2.80 -6.37
CA LEU A 206 12.64 -2.34 -7.44
C LEU A 206 13.47 -1.61 -8.51
N THR A 207 13.63 -2.23 -9.69
CA THR A 207 14.60 -1.74 -10.68
C THR A 207 14.14 -0.52 -11.48
N HIS A 208 12.85 -0.18 -11.51
CA HIS A 208 12.24 0.89 -12.33
C HIS A 208 12.27 2.31 -11.71
N PHE A 209 12.96 2.49 -10.58
CA PHE A 209 13.10 3.78 -9.93
C PHE A 209 14.59 4.07 -9.70
N ASN A 210 15.03 5.27 -10.08
CA ASN A 210 16.45 5.63 -9.97
C ASN A 210 16.77 5.94 -8.49
N ALA A 211 18.02 6.24 -8.16
CA ALA A 211 18.42 6.57 -6.78
C ALA A 211 17.68 7.79 -6.20
N ALA A 212 17.04 8.61 -7.03
CA ALA A 212 16.22 9.75 -6.64
C ALA A 212 14.70 9.43 -6.59
N GLY A 213 14.31 8.15 -6.75
CA GLY A 213 12.91 7.72 -6.72
C GLY A 213 12.09 8.14 -7.95
N GLN A 214 12.73 8.69 -8.98
CA GLN A 214 12.06 9.04 -10.22
C GLN A 214 11.81 7.77 -11.03
N ALA A 215 10.61 7.68 -11.58
CA ALA A 215 10.26 6.69 -12.59
C ALA A 215 11.30 6.77 -13.72
N HIS A 216 12.09 5.71 -13.85
CA HIS A 216 13.06 5.60 -14.94
C HIS A 216 12.92 4.24 -15.58
N MET A 217 13.04 4.22 -16.90
CA MET A 217 13.16 2.96 -17.61
C MET A 217 14.54 2.38 -17.28
N VAL A 218 14.56 1.16 -16.73
CA VAL A 218 15.80 0.49 -16.30
C VAL A 218 16.71 0.28 -17.48
N ASP A 219 17.96 0.71 -17.44
CA ASP A 219 18.88 0.35 -18.50
C ASP A 219 19.10 -1.18 -18.54
N VAL A 220 18.71 -1.79 -19.67
CA VAL A 220 18.89 -3.22 -19.95
C VAL A 220 20.04 -3.45 -20.95
N GLY A 221 20.72 -2.40 -21.42
CA GLY A 221 21.68 -2.43 -22.52
C GLY A 221 22.82 -3.44 -22.33
N ALA A 222 23.35 -3.54 -21.10
CA ALA A 222 24.43 -4.47 -20.75
C ALA A 222 23.97 -5.91 -20.47
N LYS A 223 22.65 -6.19 -20.44
CA LYS A 223 22.13 -7.55 -20.20
C LYS A 223 22.21 -8.37 -21.50
N ALA A 224 22.50 -9.67 -21.35
CA ALA A 224 22.47 -10.60 -22.47
C ALA A 224 21.04 -10.83 -22.97
N GLU A 225 20.91 -11.02 -24.29
CA GLU A 225 19.67 -11.48 -24.89
C GLU A 225 19.50 -12.97 -24.65
N THR A 226 18.33 -13.35 -24.15
CA THR A 226 17.96 -14.75 -23.93
C THR A 226 16.53 -14.97 -24.41
N HIS A 227 16.19 -16.21 -24.76
CA HIS A 227 14.79 -16.59 -24.94
C HIS A 227 14.05 -16.46 -23.60
N ARG A 228 12.88 -15.83 -23.64
CA ARG A 228 12.07 -15.50 -22.46
C ARG A 228 10.62 -15.79 -22.75
N VAL A 229 9.97 -16.41 -21.77
CA VAL A 229 8.58 -16.84 -21.86
C VAL A 229 7.83 -16.36 -20.63
N ALA A 230 6.61 -15.86 -20.81
CA ALA A 230 5.68 -15.61 -19.72
C ALA A 230 4.33 -16.24 -20.04
N ARG A 231 3.78 -16.99 -19.09
CA ARG A 231 2.47 -17.62 -19.17
C ARG A 231 1.59 -17.05 -18.07
N THR A 232 0.43 -16.56 -18.44
CA THR A 232 -0.50 -15.82 -17.56
C THR A 232 -1.90 -16.35 -17.76
N GLU A 233 -2.75 -16.21 -16.75
CA GLU A 233 -4.17 -16.54 -16.85
C GLU A 233 -5.04 -15.42 -16.29
N GLY A 234 -6.33 -15.48 -16.59
CA GLY A 234 -7.39 -14.73 -15.93
C GLY A 234 -8.75 -15.31 -16.28
N ARG A 235 -9.80 -14.87 -15.57
CA ARG A 235 -11.16 -15.39 -15.73
C ARG A 235 -12.17 -14.26 -15.84
N ILE A 236 -13.23 -14.52 -16.59
CA ILE A 236 -14.44 -13.68 -16.60
C ILE A 236 -15.65 -14.55 -16.27
N ARG A 237 -16.27 -14.29 -15.12
CA ARG A 237 -17.50 -14.95 -14.67
C ARG A 237 -18.72 -14.22 -15.22
N MET A 238 -19.74 -14.98 -15.60
CA MET A 238 -20.94 -14.46 -16.24
C MET A 238 -22.16 -15.34 -15.94
N LEU A 239 -23.36 -14.83 -16.22
CA LEU A 239 -24.57 -15.63 -16.08
C LEU A 239 -24.54 -16.85 -17.03
N PRO A 240 -25.16 -17.99 -16.66
CA PRO A 240 -25.21 -19.18 -17.52
C PRO A 240 -25.79 -18.91 -18.92
N ALA A 241 -26.77 -18.00 -19.02
CA ALA A 241 -27.35 -17.60 -20.29
C ALA A 241 -26.33 -16.85 -21.19
N THR A 242 -25.49 -15.99 -20.60
CA THR A 242 -24.41 -15.29 -21.29
C THR A 242 -23.35 -16.29 -21.76
N LEU A 243 -22.96 -17.21 -20.88
CA LEU A 243 -21.98 -18.24 -21.18
C LEU A 243 -22.43 -19.14 -22.33
N ALA A 244 -23.71 -19.52 -22.35
CA ALA A 244 -24.28 -20.29 -23.45
C ALA A 244 -24.16 -19.55 -24.79
N LEU A 245 -24.34 -18.22 -24.81
CA LEU A 245 -24.15 -17.41 -26.03
C LEU A 245 -22.68 -17.38 -26.47
N VAL A 246 -21.74 -17.30 -25.53
CA VAL A 246 -20.30 -17.35 -25.83
C VAL A 246 -19.90 -18.73 -26.37
N ALA A 247 -20.40 -19.81 -25.77
CA ALA A 247 -20.08 -21.19 -26.14
C ALA A 247 -20.70 -21.64 -27.47
N GLN A 248 -21.90 -21.14 -27.81
CA GLN A 248 -22.61 -21.54 -29.03
C GLN A 248 -21.98 -21.02 -30.32
N GLY A 249 -21.03 -20.06 -30.25
CA GLY A 249 -20.16 -19.65 -31.35
C GLY A 249 -20.85 -19.61 -32.73
N GLY A 250 -21.72 -18.63 -32.99
CA GLY A 250 -22.42 -18.61 -34.29
C GLY A 250 -23.69 -17.79 -34.41
N HIS A 251 -23.79 -16.64 -33.74
CA HIS A 251 -24.93 -15.73 -33.95
C HIS A 251 -24.51 -14.40 -34.53
N LYS A 252 -25.52 -13.67 -35.04
CA LYS A 252 -25.49 -12.40 -35.81
C LYS A 252 -24.61 -11.25 -35.26
N LYS A 253 -23.84 -11.47 -34.18
CA LYS A 253 -22.90 -10.56 -33.51
C LYS A 253 -21.44 -11.04 -33.41
N GLY A 254 -21.06 -12.16 -34.04
CA GLY A 254 -19.66 -12.52 -34.27
C GLY A 254 -19.03 -13.45 -33.22
N ASP A 255 -17.87 -14.02 -33.58
CA ASP A 255 -17.06 -14.91 -32.75
C ASP A 255 -16.41 -14.12 -31.61
N VAL A 256 -17.02 -14.17 -30.41
CA VAL A 256 -16.57 -13.43 -29.22
C VAL A 256 -15.14 -13.83 -28.84
N LEU A 257 -14.85 -15.14 -28.82
CA LEU A 257 -13.53 -15.64 -28.43
C LEU A 257 -12.49 -15.36 -29.51
N GLY A 258 -12.86 -15.42 -30.79
CA GLY A 258 -12.00 -15.03 -31.91
C GLY A 258 -11.64 -13.54 -31.87
N ILE A 259 -12.61 -12.65 -31.59
CA ILE A 259 -12.36 -11.21 -31.45
C ILE A 259 -11.50 -10.94 -30.22
N ALA A 260 -11.79 -11.57 -29.08
CA ALA A 260 -10.98 -11.46 -27.87
C ALA A 260 -9.53 -11.93 -28.08
N ARG A 261 -9.33 -12.99 -28.89
CA ARG A 261 -8.00 -13.49 -29.28
C ARG A 261 -7.20 -12.44 -30.04
N ILE A 262 -7.82 -11.80 -31.04
CA ILE A 262 -7.17 -10.73 -31.82
C ILE A 262 -6.83 -9.54 -30.92
N ALA A 263 -7.77 -9.14 -30.05
CA ALA A 263 -7.56 -8.05 -29.11
C ALA A 263 -6.39 -8.33 -28.15
N ALA A 264 -6.27 -9.55 -27.64
CA ALA A 264 -5.16 -9.99 -26.79
C ALA A 264 -3.80 -9.90 -27.51
N ILE A 265 -3.71 -10.38 -28.75
CA ILE A 265 -2.48 -10.32 -29.56
C ILE A 265 -2.09 -8.86 -29.85
N MET A 266 -3.08 -8.01 -30.14
CA MET A 266 -2.84 -6.58 -30.34
C MET A 266 -2.36 -5.90 -29.06
N ALA A 267 -2.96 -6.24 -27.92
CA ALA A 267 -2.62 -5.69 -26.62
C ALA A 267 -1.21 -6.07 -26.16
N ALA A 268 -0.80 -7.33 -26.37
CA ALA A 268 0.57 -7.77 -26.10
C ALA A 268 1.60 -6.86 -26.81
N LYS A 269 1.39 -6.60 -28.10
CA LYS A 269 2.28 -5.73 -28.90
C LYS A 269 2.28 -4.26 -28.46
N LYS A 270 1.26 -3.82 -27.70
CA LYS A 270 1.09 -2.45 -27.22
C LYS A 270 1.38 -2.30 -25.73
N ALA A 271 1.93 -3.33 -25.07
CA ALA A 271 2.16 -3.26 -23.62
C ALA A 271 3.04 -2.07 -23.22
N SER A 272 4.09 -1.77 -23.99
CA SER A 272 4.95 -0.60 -23.74
C SER A 272 4.28 0.76 -24.03
N GLU A 273 3.19 0.80 -24.80
CA GLU A 273 2.39 2.02 -24.99
C GLU A 273 1.45 2.26 -23.80
N LEU A 274 1.05 1.19 -23.11
CA LEU A 274 0.07 1.22 -22.02
C LEU A 274 0.73 1.28 -20.64
N ILE A 275 1.86 0.59 -20.45
CA ILE A 275 2.58 0.49 -19.18
C ILE A 275 3.82 1.41 -19.25
N PRO A 276 3.83 2.57 -18.55
CA PRO A 276 4.74 3.68 -18.82
C PRO A 276 6.25 3.38 -18.82
N LEU A 277 6.71 2.35 -18.11
CA LEU A 277 8.13 2.02 -17.94
C LEU A 277 8.53 0.66 -18.53
N CYS A 278 7.62 0.02 -19.29
CA CYS A 278 7.96 -1.18 -20.03
C CYS A 278 8.83 -0.83 -21.24
N HIS A 279 9.81 -1.69 -21.51
CA HIS A 279 10.60 -1.58 -22.73
C HIS A 279 9.75 -2.04 -23.92
N PRO A 280 9.92 -1.44 -25.10
CA PRO A 280 9.40 -2.04 -26.32
C PRO A 280 10.14 -3.36 -26.58
N LEU A 281 9.40 -4.46 -26.71
CA LEU A 281 9.96 -5.79 -26.95
C LEU A 281 9.52 -6.37 -28.30
N PRO A 282 10.44 -6.91 -29.11
CA PRO A 282 10.09 -7.68 -30.30
C PRO A 282 9.53 -9.04 -29.88
N LEU A 283 8.21 -9.16 -29.81
CA LEU A 283 7.54 -10.42 -29.52
C LEU A 283 7.76 -11.43 -30.64
N THR A 284 8.23 -12.64 -30.29
CA THR A 284 8.44 -13.74 -31.24
C THR A 284 7.19 -14.62 -31.36
N ARG A 285 6.41 -14.72 -30.29
CA ARG A 285 5.13 -15.44 -30.26
C ARG A 285 4.18 -14.84 -29.23
N VAL A 286 2.90 -14.80 -29.56
CA VAL A 286 1.80 -14.60 -28.61
C VAL A 286 0.77 -15.67 -28.89
N ASP A 287 0.53 -16.54 -27.92
CA ASP A 287 -0.47 -17.59 -27.98
C ASP A 287 -1.55 -17.32 -26.93
N VAL A 288 -2.81 -17.56 -27.27
CA VAL A 288 -3.95 -17.17 -26.44
C VAL A 288 -4.93 -18.31 -26.46
N ASP A 289 -5.30 -18.87 -25.32
CA ASP A 289 -6.26 -19.95 -25.24
C ASP A 289 -7.43 -19.61 -24.33
N PHE A 290 -8.61 -20.09 -24.72
CA PHE A 290 -9.83 -19.92 -23.94
C PHE A 290 -10.37 -21.28 -23.56
N SER A 291 -10.74 -21.43 -22.29
CA SER A 291 -11.44 -22.60 -21.77
C SER A 291 -12.79 -22.16 -21.20
N ILE A 292 -13.87 -22.79 -21.66
CA ILE A 292 -15.20 -22.58 -21.08
C ILE A 292 -15.25 -23.38 -19.77
N GLU A 293 -15.46 -22.67 -18.66
CA GLU A 293 -15.64 -23.24 -17.32
C GLU A 293 -17.12 -23.15 -16.92
N HIS A 294 -17.51 -23.76 -15.79
CA HIS A 294 -18.91 -23.84 -15.38
C HIS A 294 -19.60 -22.49 -15.14
N ASP A 295 -18.85 -21.47 -14.74
CA ASP A 295 -19.32 -20.14 -14.34
C ASP A 295 -18.72 -19.01 -15.18
N GLY A 296 -17.98 -19.31 -16.25
CA GLY A 296 -17.29 -18.29 -17.02
C GLY A 296 -16.31 -18.82 -18.06
N VAL A 297 -15.42 -17.93 -18.49
CA VAL A 297 -14.35 -18.22 -19.45
C VAL A 297 -13.00 -17.96 -18.79
N ARG A 298 -12.12 -18.95 -18.82
CA ARG A 298 -10.69 -18.81 -18.48
C ARG A 298 -9.91 -18.45 -19.74
N CYS A 299 -9.08 -17.43 -19.66
CA CYS A 299 -8.14 -17.02 -20.68
C CYS A 299 -6.73 -17.34 -20.19
N GLU A 300 -5.93 -18.01 -21.01
CA GLU A 300 -4.51 -18.23 -20.78
C GLU A 300 -3.72 -17.60 -21.94
N VAL A 301 -2.66 -16.86 -21.64
CA VAL A 301 -1.79 -16.25 -22.65
C VAL A 301 -0.34 -16.62 -22.39
N ILE A 302 0.34 -17.07 -23.46
CA ILE A 302 1.79 -17.26 -23.50
C ILE A 302 2.40 -16.20 -24.42
N ALA A 303 3.29 -15.38 -23.89
CA ALA A 303 4.11 -14.46 -24.68
C ALA A 303 5.58 -14.90 -24.66
N GLU A 304 6.23 -14.79 -25.81
CA GLU A 304 7.65 -15.13 -25.98
C GLU A 304 8.41 -13.99 -26.67
N THR A 305 9.68 -13.85 -26.30
CA THR A 305 10.62 -12.94 -26.97
C THR A 305 12.06 -13.48 -26.85
N VAL A 306 12.96 -12.96 -27.70
CA VAL A 306 14.41 -13.01 -27.47
C VAL A 306 14.84 -11.60 -27.13
N GLY A 307 15.24 -11.36 -25.88
CA GLY A 307 15.47 -10.01 -25.40
C GLY A 307 16.19 -9.90 -24.06
N LYS A 308 16.43 -8.65 -23.66
CA LYS A 308 17.23 -8.29 -22.47
C LYS A 308 16.41 -8.16 -21.19
N THR A 309 15.08 -8.09 -21.30
CA THR A 309 14.13 -8.03 -20.19
C THR A 309 12.98 -9.00 -20.39
N GLY A 310 12.28 -9.34 -19.31
CA GLY A 310 11.15 -10.26 -19.31
C GLY A 310 9.92 -9.76 -20.08
N VAL A 311 9.00 -10.67 -20.35
CA VAL A 311 7.81 -10.49 -21.20
C VAL A 311 6.49 -10.68 -20.42
N GLU A 312 6.55 -10.54 -19.09
CA GLU A 312 5.42 -10.74 -18.19
C GLU A 312 4.30 -9.73 -18.45
N MET A 313 4.68 -8.49 -18.73
CA MET A 313 3.74 -7.38 -18.92
C MET A 313 2.98 -7.50 -20.23
N GLU A 314 3.59 -8.02 -21.28
CA GLU A 314 2.93 -8.30 -22.55
C GLU A 314 1.86 -9.39 -22.38
N ALA A 315 2.18 -10.47 -21.66
CA ALA A 315 1.23 -11.55 -21.38
C ALA A 315 0.07 -11.08 -20.47
N LEU A 316 0.36 -10.37 -19.37
CA LEU A 316 -0.66 -9.85 -18.45
C LEU A 316 -1.57 -8.82 -19.12
N THR A 317 -1.01 -7.94 -19.96
CA THR A 317 -1.79 -6.96 -20.71
C THR A 317 -2.73 -7.66 -21.69
N ALA A 318 -2.26 -8.70 -22.38
CA ALA A 318 -3.06 -9.49 -23.30
C ALA A 318 -4.24 -10.19 -22.62
N VAL A 319 -4.03 -10.84 -21.46
CA VAL A 319 -5.13 -11.45 -20.67
C VAL A 319 -6.18 -10.40 -20.30
N ASN A 320 -5.77 -9.25 -19.75
CA ASN A 320 -6.70 -8.20 -19.35
C ASN A 320 -7.55 -7.72 -20.52
N VAL A 321 -6.92 -7.43 -21.66
CA VAL A 321 -7.65 -6.94 -22.84
C VAL A 321 -8.53 -8.03 -23.45
N ALA A 322 -8.13 -9.30 -23.42
CA ALA A 322 -8.98 -10.42 -23.85
C ALA A 322 -10.30 -10.45 -23.05
N LEU A 323 -10.19 -10.40 -21.72
CA LEU A 323 -11.35 -10.46 -20.81
C LEU A 323 -12.22 -9.20 -20.92
N LEU A 324 -11.61 -8.02 -21.04
CA LEU A 324 -12.33 -6.76 -21.32
C LEU A 324 -13.07 -6.81 -22.67
N THR A 325 -12.50 -7.47 -23.67
CA THR A 325 -13.15 -7.64 -24.98
C THR A 325 -14.35 -8.57 -24.88
N ILE A 326 -14.24 -9.69 -24.17
CA ILE A 326 -15.40 -10.56 -23.88
C ILE A 326 -16.49 -9.77 -23.16
N TYR A 327 -16.10 -8.95 -22.17
CA TYR A 327 -17.02 -8.08 -21.44
C TYR A 327 -17.75 -7.13 -22.40
N ASP A 328 -17.01 -6.38 -23.24
CA ASP A 328 -17.58 -5.42 -24.18
C ASP A 328 -18.57 -6.05 -25.16
N MET A 329 -18.23 -7.25 -25.65
CA MET A 329 -19.09 -8.02 -26.56
C MET A 329 -20.38 -8.52 -25.90
N CYS A 330 -20.37 -8.77 -24.59
CA CYS A 330 -21.49 -9.38 -23.86
C CYS A 330 -22.27 -8.42 -22.95
N LYS A 331 -21.78 -7.20 -22.68
CA LYS A 331 -22.38 -6.23 -21.73
C LYS A 331 -23.83 -5.81 -22.02
N ALA A 332 -24.29 -6.03 -23.25
CA ALA A 332 -25.69 -5.77 -23.62
C ALA A 332 -26.65 -6.82 -23.04
N VAL A 333 -26.16 -8.05 -22.82
CA VAL A 333 -26.91 -9.17 -22.26
C VAL A 333 -26.67 -9.27 -20.75
N ASP A 334 -25.44 -9.02 -20.31
CA ASP A 334 -25.02 -9.21 -18.93
C ASP A 334 -24.05 -8.12 -18.50
N ARG A 335 -24.52 -7.20 -17.65
CA ARG A 335 -23.67 -6.14 -17.09
C ARG A 335 -23.03 -6.52 -15.76
N GLY A 336 -23.35 -7.69 -15.22
CA GLY A 336 -22.89 -8.17 -13.92
C GLY A 336 -21.66 -9.08 -14.01
N MET A 337 -21.07 -9.21 -15.20
CA MET A 337 -19.86 -10.02 -15.39
C MET A 337 -18.71 -9.52 -14.51
N VAL A 338 -17.88 -10.43 -14.02
CA VAL A 338 -16.75 -10.11 -13.14
C VAL A 338 -15.47 -10.66 -13.73
N ILE A 339 -14.47 -9.80 -13.90
CA ILE A 339 -13.10 -10.19 -14.26
C ILE A 339 -12.32 -10.41 -12.98
N ASP A 340 -11.70 -11.58 -12.82
CA ASP A 340 -10.87 -11.92 -11.67
C ASP A 340 -9.75 -12.91 -12.03
N GLY A 341 -8.95 -13.29 -11.03
CA GLY A 341 -7.92 -14.32 -11.17
C GLY A 341 -6.79 -13.99 -12.14
N VAL A 342 -6.62 -12.72 -12.54
CA VAL A 342 -5.56 -12.32 -13.47
C VAL A 342 -4.20 -12.42 -12.78
N ARG A 343 -3.33 -13.34 -13.23
CA ARG A 343 -2.02 -13.58 -12.62
C ARG A 343 -1.00 -14.20 -13.57
N LEU A 344 0.27 -14.09 -13.20
CA LEU A 344 1.36 -14.85 -13.80
C LEU A 344 1.35 -16.28 -13.29
N LEU A 345 1.39 -17.26 -14.20
CA LEU A 345 1.53 -18.68 -13.87
C LEU A 345 2.98 -19.13 -13.92
N GLU A 346 3.74 -18.57 -14.85
CA GLU A 346 5.10 -19.01 -15.11
C GLU A 346 5.87 -17.94 -15.88
N LYS A 347 7.17 -17.85 -15.58
CA LYS A 347 8.16 -17.06 -16.30
C LYS A 347 9.39 -17.93 -16.51
N ARG A 348 9.93 -17.95 -17.72
CA ARG A 348 11.21 -18.60 -18.03
C ARG A 348 12.23 -17.64 -18.60
N GLY A 349 13.49 -17.87 -18.30
CA GLY A 349 14.63 -17.15 -18.85
C GLY A 349 14.96 -15.82 -18.17
N GLY A 350 16.19 -15.35 -18.42
CA GLY A 350 16.76 -14.16 -17.80
C GLY A 350 17.51 -14.42 -16.49
N LYS A 351 18.13 -13.36 -15.96
CA LYS A 351 19.00 -13.42 -14.77
C LYS A 351 18.26 -13.90 -13.51
N SER A 352 16.97 -13.62 -13.39
CA SER A 352 16.15 -14.01 -12.23
C SER A 352 15.81 -15.51 -12.21
N GLY A 353 16.16 -16.26 -13.25
CA GLY A 353 15.78 -17.66 -13.40
C GLY A 353 14.30 -17.85 -13.72
N ASP A 354 13.90 -19.12 -13.75
CA ASP A 354 12.54 -19.55 -13.99
C ASP A 354 11.70 -19.41 -12.70
N TRP A 355 10.46 -18.99 -12.86
CA TRP A 355 9.50 -18.81 -11.76
C TRP A 355 8.18 -19.48 -12.13
N HIS A 356 7.57 -20.14 -11.15
CA HIS A 356 6.24 -20.74 -11.28
C HIS A 356 5.38 -20.31 -10.10
N ALA A 357 4.10 -20.03 -10.37
CA ALA A 357 3.13 -19.78 -9.32
C ALA A 357 2.98 -21.04 -8.44
N GLY A 358 3.00 -20.86 -7.13
CA GLY A 358 2.64 -21.94 -6.20
C GLY A 358 1.19 -22.39 -6.45
N THR A 359 0.94 -23.69 -6.37
CA THR A 359 -0.43 -24.23 -6.33
C THR A 359 -1.20 -23.57 -5.19
N SER A 360 -2.19 -22.76 -5.54
CA SER A 360 -3.06 -22.06 -4.60
C SER A 360 -4.11 -22.98 -4.00
#